data_AF-A0A2E8HNF3-F1
#
_entry.id   AF-A0A2E8HNF3-F1
#
_cell.length_a   1.000
_cell.length_b   1.000
_cell.length_c   1.000
_cell.angle_alpha   90.00
_cell.angle_beta   90.00
_cell.angle_gamma   90.00
#
_symmetry.space_group_name_H-M   'P 1'
#
loop_
_entity.id
_entity.type
_entity.pdbx_description
1 polymer ?
#
loop_
_entity_poly.entity_id
_entity_poly.type
_entity_poly.pdbx_seq_one_letter_code
_entity_poly.pdbx_strand_id
1 'polypeptide(L)' 'MKKVVSEISGVVFSLPWLVAKDNGLFEAEGLDMEFVKALRPDPVARTENPEDINPILGHTTFEQGQVSIYRA' A
#
# COMPACT_ATOMS: atom_id res chain seq x y z
N MET A 1 -12.48 -13.86 -12.29
CA MET A 1 -11.60 -13.52 -11.15
C MET A 1 -11.29 -12.03 -11.23
N LYS A 2 -11.52 -11.27 -10.16
CA LYS A 2 -11.31 -9.82 -10.14
C LYS A 2 -9.88 -9.52 -9.70
N LYS A 3 -9.11 -8.82 -10.54
CA LYS A 3 -7.74 -8.42 -10.19
C LYS A 3 -7.75 -7.28 -9.18
N VAL A 4 -6.94 -7.42 -8.14
CA VAL A 4 -6.73 -6.40 -7.10
C VAL A 4 -5.23 -6.24 -6.88
N VAL A 5 -4.76 -5.00 -6.97
CA VAL A 5 -3.37 -4.64 -6.68
C VAL A 5 -3.35 -3.89 -5.36
N SER A 6 -2.54 -4.37 -4.42
CA SER A 6 -2.40 -3.74 -3.11
C SER A 6 -0.95 -3.52 -2.74
N GLU A 7 -0.69 -2.39 -2.10
CA GLU A 7 0.63 -2.08 -1.58
C GLU A 7 0.89 -2.79 -0.25
N ILE A 8 2.07 -3.39 -0.11
CA ILE A 8 2.60 -3.90 1.16
C ILE A 8 3.59 -2.88 1.74
N SER A 9 3.31 -2.41 2.96
CA SER A 9 4.14 -1.45 3.69
C SER A 9 4.39 -1.97 5.11
N GLY A 10 5.65 -2.24 5.45
CA GLY A 10 6.02 -2.75 6.78
C GLY A 10 5.53 -4.18 7.05
N VAL A 11 6.36 -4.99 7.71
CA VAL A 11 6.07 -6.42 7.92
C VAL A 11 4.82 -6.62 8.78
N VAL A 12 4.65 -5.84 9.85
CA VAL A 12 3.55 -5.98 10.81
C VAL A 12 2.17 -5.80 10.15
N PHE A 13 2.04 -4.84 9.24
CA PHE A 13 0.75 -4.54 8.59
C PHE A 13 0.47 -5.42 7.37
N SER A 14 1.53 -6.00 6.78
CA SER A 14 1.41 -6.76 5.53
C SER A 14 1.26 -8.27 5.77
N LEU A 15 1.76 -8.77 6.91
CA LEU A 15 1.80 -10.19 7.20
C LEU A 15 0.42 -10.90 7.15
N PRO A 16 -0.67 -10.34 7.72
CA PRO A 16 -1.98 -11.00 7.63
C PRO A 16 -2.44 -11.23 6.19
N TRP A 17 -2.17 -10.29 5.29
CA TRP A 17 -2.55 -10.38 3.88
C TRP A 17 -1.70 -11.39 3.11
N LEU A 18 -0.40 -11.47 3.43
CA LEU A 18 0.49 -12.48 2.86
C LEU A 18 0.06 -13.88 3.28
N VAL A 19 -0.24 -14.09 4.58
CA VAL A 19 -0.75 -15.36 5.09
C VAL A 19 -2.09 -15.71 4.44
N ALA A 20 -3.01 -14.76 4.27
CA ALA A 20 -4.29 -15.00 3.61
C ALA A 20 -4.12 -15.47 2.16
N LYS A 21 -3.16 -14.90 1.42
CA LYS A 21 -2.81 -15.34 0.06
C LYS A 21 -2.22 -16.75 0.06
N ASP A 22 -1.28 -17.03 0.96
CA ASP A 22 -0.67 -18.36 1.06
C ASP A 22 -1.70 -19.46 1.41
N ASN A 23 -2.81 -19.09 2.05
CA ASN A 23 -3.91 -20.00 2.39
C ASN A 23 -5.04 -20.02 1.34
N GLY A 24 -4.89 -19.34 0.20
CA GLY A 24 -5.89 -19.34 -0.88
C GLY A 24 -7.19 -18.60 -0.55
N LEU A 25 -7.19 -17.75 0.48
CA LEU A 25 -8.42 -17.10 0.97
C LEU A 25 -8.96 -16.07 -0.03
N PHE A 26 -8.11 -15.50 -0.88
CA PHE A 26 -8.55 -14.54 -1.91
C PHE A 26 -9.10 -15.25 -3.14
N GLU A 27 -8.47 -16.34 -3.55
CA GLU A 27 -8.91 -17.18 -4.65
C GLU A 27 -10.29 -17.78 -4.36
N ALA A 28 -10.55 -18.17 -3.10
CA ALA A 28 -11.87 -18.62 -2.65
C ALA A 28 -12.97 -17.55 -2.84
N GLU A 29 -12.61 -16.28 -2.74
CA GLU A 29 -13.48 -15.12 -2.97
C GLU A 29 -13.48 -14.64 -4.44
N GLY A 30 -12.81 -15.37 -5.34
CA GLY A 30 -12.69 -15.00 -6.75
C GLY A 30 -11.84 -13.75 -6.99
N LEU A 31 -10.89 -13.46 -6.10
CA LEU A 31 -9.94 -12.36 -6.19
C LEU A 31 -8.56 -12.86 -6.64
N ASP A 32 -7.96 -12.14 -7.58
CA ASP A 32 -6.57 -12.32 -8.00
C ASP A 32 -5.73 -11.20 -7.39
N MET A 33 -5.02 -11.51 -6.31
CA MET A 33 -4.28 -10.53 -5.51
C MET A 33 -2.82 -10.39 -5.97
N GLU A 34 -2.45 -9.17 -6.34
CA GLU A 34 -1.08 -8.75 -6.58
C GLU A 34 -0.61 -7.82 -5.46
N PHE A 35 0.50 -8.18 -4.80
CA PHE A 35 1.12 -7.33 -3.79
C PHE A 35 2.33 -6.61 -4.40
N VAL A 36 2.31 -5.28 -4.34
CA VAL A 36 3.41 -4.41 -4.78
C VAL A 36 4.05 -3.74 -3.59
N LYS A 37 5.35 -3.48 -3.63
CA LYS A 37 6.02 -2.78 -2.53
C LYS A 37 5.56 -1.32 -2.52
N ALA A 38 5.10 -0.83 -1.37
CA ALA A 38 4.75 0.57 -1.23
C ALA A 38 5.94 1.46 -1.62
N LEU A 39 5.67 2.48 -2.44
CA LEU A 39 6.65 3.51 -2.73
C LEU A 39 6.96 4.25 -1.44
N ARG A 40 8.21 4.15 -0.97
CA ARG A 40 8.66 5.03 0.10
C ARG A 40 8.87 6.40 -0.50
N PRO A 41 8.22 7.46 0.04
CA PRO A 41 8.53 8.81 -0.43
C PRO A 41 10.02 9.06 -0.21
N ASP A 42 10.60 9.84 -1.12
CA ASP A 42 11.97 10.30 -0.95
C ASP A 42 12.11 11.04 0.39
N PRO A 43 13.28 10.98 1.03
CA PRO A 43 13.55 11.75 2.23
C PRO A 43 13.26 13.23 1.97
N VAL A 44 12.32 13.79 2.74
CA VAL A 44 12.00 15.22 2.65
C VAL A 44 13.19 16.02 3.20
N ALA A 45 13.65 17.01 2.44
CA ALA A 45 14.67 17.93 2.91
C ALA A 45 14.16 18.66 4.17
N ARG A 46 15.00 18.71 5.22
CA ARG A 46 14.66 19.48 6.42
C ARG A 46 14.62 20.97 6.06
N THR A 47 13.56 21.64 6.46
CA THR A 47 13.35 23.09 6.27
C THR A 47 12.78 23.69 7.56
N GLU A 48 13.11 24.95 7.83
CA GLU A 48 12.51 25.73 8.92
C GLU A 48 11.23 26.44 8.46
N ASN A 49 10.96 26.49 7.16
CA ASN A 49 9.79 27.12 6.56
C ASN A 49 8.71 26.06 6.22
N PRO A 50 7.55 26.07 6.92
CA PRO A 50 6.50 25.08 6.74
C PRO A 50 5.88 25.04 5.33
N GLU A 51 5.89 26.16 4.60
CA GLU A 51 5.31 26.27 3.26
C GLU A 51 6.09 25.46 2.21
N ASP A 52 7.35 25.13 2.50
CA ASP A 52 8.20 24.32 1.61
C ASP A 52 7.93 22.80 1.79
N ILE A 53 7.06 22.42 2.72
CA ILE A 53 6.70 21.03 3.00
C ILE A 53 5.46 20.65 2.19
N ASN A 54 5.61 19.69 1.28
CA ASN A 54 4.43 19.04 0.68
C ASN A 54 3.74 18.19 1.76
N PRO A 55 2.49 18.49 2.15
CA PRO A 55 1.78 17.72 3.18
C PRO A 55 1.39 16.31 2.72
N ILE A 56 1.42 16.06 1.40
CA ILE A 56 1.09 14.77 0.80
C ILE A 56 2.39 13.99 0.55
N LEU A 57 2.79 13.20 1.54
CA LEU A 57 3.97 12.34 1.46
C LEU A 57 3.54 10.91 1.13
N GLY A 58 3.91 10.43 -0.06
CA GLY A 58 3.79 9.02 -0.44
C GLY A 58 2.38 8.52 -0.81
N HIS A 59 1.37 9.39 -0.94
CA HIS A 59 0.00 8.99 -1.31
C HIS A 59 -0.33 9.36 -2.77
N THR A 60 0.30 8.67 -3.73
CA THR A 60 -0.08 8.74 -5.16
C THR A 60 -1.11 7.67 -5.54
N THR A 61 -1.44 6.78 -4.60
CA THR A 61 -2.31 5.60 -4.80
C THR A 61 -3.69 5.93 -5.37
N PHE A 62 -4.27 7.07 -4.98
CA PHE A 62 -5.60 7.50 -5.44
C PHE A 62 -5.66 7.71 -6.96
N GLU A 63 -4.65 8.33 -7.56
CA GLU A 63 -4.64 8.58 -9.02
C GLU A 63 -4.25 7.34 -9.84
N GLN A 64 -3.56 6.38 -9.24
CA GLN A 64 -3.08 5.17 -9.91
C GLN A 64 -4.05 3.98 -9.79
N GLY A 65 -5.23 4.16 -9.17
CA GLY A 65 -6.18 3.09 -8.90
C GLY A 65 -5.65 2.02 -7.94
N GLN A 66 -4.65 2.37 -7.13
CA GLN A 66 -4.05 1.48 -6.13
C GLN A 66 -4.76 1.67 -4.78
N VAL A 67 -5.02 0.56 -4.09
CA VAL A 67 -5.72 0.59 -2.80
C VAL A 67 -4.74 0.28 -1.69
N SER A 68 -4.60 1.21 -0.74
CA SER A 68 -3.98 0.92 0.56
C SER A 68 -5.00 0.15 1.39
N ILE A 69 -4.69 -1.10 1.77
CA ILE A 69 -5.59 -1.86 2.65
C ILE A 69 -5.59 -1.22 4.04
N TYR A 70 -6.76 -1.19 4.67
CA TYR A 70 -7.00 -0.66 6.00
C TYR A 70 -6.02 -1.22 7.03
N ARG A 71 -5.43 -0.33 7.84
CA ARG A 71 -4.54 -0.66 8.96
C ARG A 71 -5.37 -0.53 10.24
N ALA A 72 -5.71 -1.66 10.87
CA ALA A 72 -6.30 -1.69 12.20
C ALA A 72 -5.25 -1.39 13.27
#